data_AF-A0A925Y1B9-F1
#
_entry.id   AF-A0A925Y1B9-F1
#
_cell.length_a   1.000
_cell.length_b   1.000
_cell.length_c   1.000
_cell.angle_alpha   90.00
_cell.angle_beta   90.00
_cell.angle_gamma   90.00
#
_symmetry.space_group_name_H-M   'P 1'
#
loop_
_entity.id
_entity.type
_entity.pdbx_description
1 polymer ?
#
loop_
_entity_poly.entity_id
_entity_poly.type
_entity_poly.pdbx_seq_one_letter_code
_entity_poly.pdbx_strand_id
1 'polypeptide(L)'
;MHINNYYLPYPDHISVPSELSLEDSWDGESVAELIRSKCDHGETPAFLFLGRKEAGLLKEHLAEIFGEESVTTVNGTYYMGLDVVTIACESFLATGGRKTIRTLQDPMSRRPAWRDRDTEALWQFRI
;
A
#
# COMPACT_ATOMS: atom_id res chain seq x y z
N MET A 1 2.89 45.91 18.62
CA MET A 1 2.89 44.83 17.59
C MET A 1 2.29 43.59 18.23
N HIS A 2 1.08 43.21 17.83
CA HIS A 2 0.47 41.94 18.23
C HIS A 2 0.98 40.85 17.28
N ILE A 3 1.78 39.92 17.79
CA ILE A 3 2.20 38.74 17.05
C ILE A 3 1.09 37.71 17.21
N ASN A 4 0.27 37.54 16.17
CA ASN A 4 -0.69 36.44 16.11
C ASN A 4 0.10 35.14 15.92
N ASN A 5 0.23 34.36 16.99
CA ASN A 5 0.72 32.99 16.91
C ASN A 5 -0.34 32.14 16.21
N TYR A 6 -0.18 32.00 14.89
CA TYR A 6 -0.90 31.00 14.12
C TYR A 6 -0.42 29.62 14.59
N TYR A 7 -1.24 28.95 15.41
CA TYR A 7 -1.06 27.53 15.71
C TYR A 7 -1.30 26.76 14.39
N LEU A 8 -0.21 26.38 13.73
CA LEU A 8 -0.28 25.35 12.69
C LEU A 8 -0.81 24.07 13.37
N PRO A 9 -1.86 23.43 12.84
CA PRO A 9 -2.52 22.29 13.49
C PRO A 9 -1.61 21.05 13.59
N TYR A 10 -0.49 21.04 12.87
CA TYR A 10 0.52 19.99 12.94
C TYR A 10 1.84 20.59 13.40
N PRO A 11 2.46 20.02 14.45
CA PRO A 11 3.79 20.41 14.84
C PRO A 11 4.78 19.85 13.80
N ASP A 12 5.18 20.68 12.83
CA ASP A 12 6.24 20.38 11.85
C ASP A 12 7.61 20.01 12.50
N HIS A 13 7.70 20.16 13.82
CA HIS A 13 8.86 19.88 14.66
C HIS A 13 8.85 18.49 15.32
N ILE A 14 7.80 17.68 15.15
CA ILE A 14 7.77 16.31 15.67
C ILE A 14 8.28 15.35 14.60
N SER A 15 9.44 14.74 14.84
CA SER A 15 9.95 13.65 14.02
C SER A 15 9.11 12.39 14.25
N VAL A 16 8.54 11.84 13.18
CA VAL A 16 7.94 10.51 13.21
C VAL A 16 9.06 9.47 13.08
N PRO A 17 9.17 8.50 14.01
CA PRO A 17 10.18 7.46 13.91
C PRO A 17 9.89 6.54 12.71
N SER A 18 10.95 6.08 12.05
CA SER A 18 10.84 5.01 11.07
C SER A 18 10.42 3.71 11.76
N GLU A 19 9.56 2.93 11.11
CA GLU A 19 9.04 1.67 11.65
C GLU A 19 9.94 0.49 11.31
N LEU A 20 10.63 0.59 10.17
CA LEU A 20 11.64 -0.36 9.73
C LEU A 20 12.87 0.41 9.25
N SER A 21 14.04 -0.18 9.41
CA SER A 21 15.29 0.33 8.83
C SER A 21 15.88 -0.78 7.98
N LEU A 22 16.09 -0.50 6.70
CA LEU A 22 16.73 -1.42 5.77
C LEU A 22 18.18 -1.00 5.58
N GLU A 23 19.10 -1.96 5.55
CA GLU A 23 20.53 -1.70 5.39
C GLU A 23 20.91 -1.60 3.91
N ASP A 24 21.21 -2.73 3.29
CA ASP A 24 21.83 -2.76 1.95
C ASP A 24 20.91 -3.35 0.87
N SER A 25 19.84 -4.04 1.26
CA SER A 25 18.92 -4.67 0.32
C SER A 25 17.46 -4.53 0.76
N TRP A 26 16.57 -4.68 -0.20
CA TRP A 26 15.13 -4.71 0.07
C TRP A 26 14.71 -6.06 0.65
N ASP A 27 14.41 -6.08 1.94
CA ASP A 27 13.86 -7.27 2.58
C ASP A 27 12.33 -7.29 2.49
N GLY A 28 11.83 -7.97 1.45
CA GLY A 28 10.40 -8.15 1.23
C GLY A 28 9.70 -8.93 2.36
N GLU A 29 10.40 -9.79 3.10
CA GLU A 29 9.81 -10.58 4.18
C GLU A 29 9.53 -9.68 5.39
N SER A 30 10.51 -8.90 5.84
CA SER A 30 10.34 -7.92 6.91
C SER A 30 9.25 -6.88 6.60
N VAL A 31 9.18 -6.41 5.34
CA VAL A 31 8.11 -5.48 4.92
C VAL A 31 6.74 -6.16 4.95
N ALA A 32 6.64 -7.42 4.49
CA ALA A 32 5.39 -8.17 4.56
C ALA A 32 4.94 -8.42 6.02
N GLU A 33 5.87 -8.72 6.92
CA GLU A 33 5.59 -8.87 8.35
C GLU A 33 5.10 -7.56 8.98
N LEU A 34 5.74 -6.43 8.68
CA LEU A 34 5.29 -5.11 9.12
C LEU A 34 3.85 -4.85 8.67
N ILE A 35 3.54 -5.10 7.39
CA ILE A 35 2.19 -4.92 6.84
C ILE A 35 1.20 -5.82 7.58
N ARG A 36 1.50 -7.12 7.73
CA ARG A 36 0.63 -8.08 8.42
C ARG A 36 0.41 -7.72 9.89
N SER A 37 1.43 -7.21 10.59
CA SER A 37 1.33 -6.81 11.99
C SER A 37 0.31 -5.70 12.22
N LYS A 38 0.01 -4.91 11.19
CA LYS A 38 -0.95 -3.81 11.20
C LYS A 38 -2.28 -4.13 10.53
N CYS A 39 -2.41 -5.34 9.98
CA CYS A 39 -3.69 -5.83 9.50
C CYS A 39 -4.49 -6.27 10.72
N ASP A 40 -5.53 -5.52 11.07
CA ASP A 40 -6.40 -5.86 12.20
C ASP A 40 -7.87 -5.68 11.83
N HIS A 41 -8.73 -6.60 12.25
CA HIS A 41 -10.19 -6.57 12.03
C HIS A 41 -10.67 -6.17 10.61
N GLY A 42 -9.95 -6.59 9.55
CA GLY A 42 -10.31 -6.28 8.15
C GLY A 42 -9.85 -4.90 7.65
N GLU A 43 -9.14 -4.15 8.49
CA GLU A 43 -8.40 -2.96 8.09
C GLU A 43 -6.98 -3.34 7.72
N THR A 44 -6.48 -2.76 6.63
CA THR A 44 -5.09 -2.92 6.20
C THR A 44 -4.49 -1.55 5.91
N PRO A 45 -3.16 -1.39 6.02
CA PRO A 45 -2.52 -0.16 5.62
C PRO A 45 -2.80 0.14 4.13
N ALA A 46 -3.01 1.41 3.82
CA ALA A 46 -3.25 1.86 2.44
C ALA A 46 -1.97 2.31 1.74
N PHE A 47 -1.04 2.89 2.51
CA PHE A 47 0.15 3.55 2.00
C PHE A 47 1.42 2.94 2.59
N LEU A 48 2.44 2.84 1.74
CA LEU A 48 3.81 2.55 2.10
C LEU A 48 4.63 3.83 1.87
N PHE A 49 5.07 4.44 2.96
CA PHE A 49 5.86 5.66 2.95
C PHE A 49 7.35 5.32 2.94
N LEU A 50 8.09 5.83 1.96
CA LEU A 50 9.50 5.54 1.78
C LEU A 50 10.34 6.82 1.70
N GLY A 51 11.48 6.84 2.37
CA GLY A 51 12.54 7.82 2.18
C GLY A 51 13.30 7.58 0.88
N ARG A 52 14.25 8.46 0.55
CA ARG A 52 15.03 8.35 -0.70
C ARG A 52 15.83 7.05 -0.77
N LYS A 53 16.43 6.63 0.35
CA LYS A 53 17.19 5.37 0.43
C LYS A 53 16.29 4.17 0.13
N GLU A 54 15.18 4.04 0.85
CA GLU A 54 14.29 2.87 0.74
C GLU A 54 13.55 2.84 -0.60
N ALA A 55 13.22 4.00 -1.16
CA ALA A 55 12.69 4.09 -2.52
C ALA A 55 13.69 3.58 -3.57
N GLY A 56 14.99 3.82 -3.37
CA GLY A 56 16.07 3.26 -4.20
C GLY A 56 16.15 1.74 -4.08
N LEU A 57 16.18 1.23 -2.85
CA LEU A 57 16.21 -0.21 -2.58
C LEU A 57 15.00 -0.93 -3.20
N LEU A 58 13.79 -0.36 -3.07
CA LEU A 58 12.60 -0.92 -3.69
C LEU A 58 12.70 -0.91 -5.23
N LYS A 59 13.22 0.18 -5.80
CA LYS A 59 13.40 0.28 -7.25
C LYS A 59 14.35 -0.80 -7.77
N GLU A 60 15.50 -0.98 -7.11
CA GLU A 60 16.50 -2.00 -7.44
C GLU A 60 15.90 -3.40 -7.34
N HIS A 61 15.19 -3.69 -6.26
CA HIS A 61 14.48 -4.97 -6.09
C HIS A 61 13.45 -5.25 -7.18
N LEU A 62 12.66 -4.24 -7.57
CA LEU A 62 11.70 -4.40 -8.67
C LEU A 62 12.41 -4.54 -10.02
N ALA A 63 13.52 -3.84 -10.23
CA ALA A 63 14.34 -3.96 -11.44
C ALA A 63 14.97 -5.35 -11.59
N GLU A 64 15.41 -5.97 -10.49
CA GLU A 64 15.90 -7.36 -10.50
C GLU A 64 14.82 -8.36 -10.94
N ILE A 65 13.56 -8.12 -10.56
CA ILE A 65 12.44 -9.02 -10.85
C ILE A 65 11.87 -8.79 -12.26
N PHE A 66 11.67 -7.53 -12.66
CA PHE A 66 10.95 -7.16 -13.89
C PHE A 66 11.87 -6.67 -15.03
N GLY A 67 13.17 -6.53 -14.77
CA GLY A 67 14.15 -5.92 -15.67
C GLY A 67 14.31 -4.42 -15.42
N GLU A 68 15.54 -3.92 -15.57
CA GLU A 68 15.95 -2.55 -15.23
C GLU A 68 15.19 -1.48 -16.03
N GLU A 69 14.85 -1.76 -17.29
CA GLU A 69 14.08 -0.84 -18.13
C GLU A 69 12.59 -0.74 -17.75
N SER A 70 12.09 -1.69 -16.96
CA SER A 70 10.67 -1.77 -16.60
C SER A 70 10.29 -0.86 -15.43
N VAL A 71 11.26 -0.34 -14.66
CA VAL A 71 11.01 0.43 -13.43
C VAL A 71 11.65 1.82 -13.54
N THR A 72 10.92 2.77 -14.12
CA THR A 72 11.40 4.16 -14.23
C THR A 72 11.23 4.94 -12.93
N THR A 73 10.15 4.69 -12.17
CA THR A 73 9.83 5.33 -10.90
C THR A 73 9.07 4.39 -9.98
N VAL A 74 9.23 4.57 -8.67
CA VAL A 74 8.42 3.89 -7.62
C VAL A 74 7.27 4.76 -7.12
N ASN A 75 7.17 6.02 -7.56
CA ASN A 75 6.09 6.89 -7.13
C ASN A 75 4.78 6.53 -7.84
N GLY A 76 3.70 6.33 -7.09
CA GLY A 76 2.40 5.90 -7.64
C GLY A 76 2.39 4.45 -8.12
N THR A 77 3.36 3.64 -7.69
CA THR A 77 3.32 2.19 -7.88
C THR A 77 2.63 1.53 -6.69
N TYR A 78 2.16 0.30 -6.91
CA TYR A 78 1.61 -0.51 -5.83
C TYR A 78 2.62 -1.60 -5.45
N TYR A 79 2.95 -1.67 -4.17
CA TYR A 79 3.79 -2.74 -3.61
C TYR A 79 3.04 -3.47 -2.50
N MET A 80 2.92 -4.80 -2.62
CA MET A 80 2.15 -5.65 -1.69
C MET A 80 0.72 -5.12 -1.42
N GLY A 81 0.13 -4.47 -2.42
CA GLY A 81 -1.21 -3.87 -2.35
C GLY A 81 -1.28 -2.50 -1.66
N LEU A 82 -0.17 -1.92 -1.23
CA LEU A 82 -0.09 -0.56 -0.69
C LEU A 82 0.36 0.40 -1.79
N ASP A 83 -0.16 1.62 -1.76
CA ASP A 83 0.29 2.71 -2.64
C ASP A 83 1.61 3.28 -2.11
N VAL A 84 2.62 3.34 -2.97
CA VAL A 84 3.97 3.77 -2.62
C VAL A 84 4.08 5.29 -2.70
N VAL A 85 4.37 5.91 -1.56
CA VAL A 85 4.51 7.36 -1.43
C VAL A 85 5.93 7.68 -1.00
N THR A 86 6.65 8.45 -1.81
CA THR A 86 8.01 8.89 -1.46
C THR A 86 7.96 10.18 -0.62
N ILE A 87 8.69 10.18 0.49
CA ILE A 87 8.85 11.32 1.39
C ILE A 87 10.22 11.95 1.14
N ALA A 88 10.28 13.28 1.17
CA ALA A 88 11.51 14.05 0.99
C ALA A 88 12.44 14.00 2.23
N CYS A 89 12.81 12.79 2.66
CA CYS A 89 13.78 12.51 3.72
C CYS A 89 14.85 11.53 3.22
N GLU A 90 15.94 11.36 3.98
CA GLU A 90 17.04 10.48 3.59
C GLU A 90 16.69 9.01 3.75
N SER A 91 16.29 8.59 4.95
CA SER A 91 15.89 7.24 5.29
C SER A 91 14.60 7.27 6.11
N PHE A 92 13.59 6.54 5.64
CA PHE A 92 12.31 6.39 6.30
C PHE A 92 11.53 5.23 5.70
N LEU A 93 10.89 4.43 6.54
CA LEU A 93 9.93 3.43 6.14
C LEU A 93 8.82 3.36 7.17
N ALA A 94 7.60 3.65 6.72
CA ALA A 94 6.42 3.48 7.55
C ALA A 94 5.25 3.03 6.71
N THR A 95 4.30 2.36 7.36
CA THR A 95 3.02 1.98 6.77
C THR A 95 1.92 2.78 7.44
N GLY A 96 0.98 3.29 6.64
CA GLY A 96 -0.09 4.12 7.19
C GLY A 96 -1.33 4.22 6.32
N GLY A 97 -2.24 5.05 6.79
CA GLY A 97 -3.62 5.06 6.30
C GLY A 97 -4.37 3.78 6.68
N ARG A 98 -5.66 3.76 6.38
CA ARG A 98 -6.52 2.60 6.56
C ARG A 98 -7.33 2.42 5.30
N LYS A 99 -7.17 1.27 4.64
CA LYS A 99 -8.15 0.78 3.70
C LYS A 99 -8.92 -0.34 4.39
N THR A 100 -10.23 -0.16 4.52
CA THR A 100 -11.08 -1.29 4.82
C THR A 100 -10.97 -2.24 3.63
N ILE A 101 -10.52 -3.46 3.86
CA ILE A 101 -10.87 -4.55 2.94
C ILE A 101 -12.39 -4.61 3.07
N ARG A 102 -13.10 -3.93 2.16
CA ARG A 102 -14.44 -4.40 1.81
C ARG A 102 -14.16 -5.79 1.32
N THR A 103 -14.31 -6.78 2.21
CA THR A 103 -14.55 -8.16 1.85
C THR A 103 -15.41 -8.06 0.62
N LEU A 104 -14.85 -8.53 -0.49
CA LEU A 104 -15.49 -8.74 -1.76
C LEU A 104 -16.92 -8.18 -1.71
N GLN A 105 -17.17 -6.98 -2.26
CA GLN A 105 -18.56 -6.68 -2.63
C GLN A 105 -18.98 -7.89 -3.44
N ASP A 106 -19.73 -8.77 -2.79
CA ASP A 106 -20.01 -10.10 -3.28
C ASP A 106 -20.60 -9.86 -4.66
N PRO A 107 -19.95 -10.31 -5.76
CA PRO A 107 -20.51 -10.10 -7.07
C PRO A 107 -21.92 -10.73 -7.16
N MET A 108 -22.26 -11.66 -6.25
CA MET A 108 -23.60 -12.22 -6.10
C MET A 108 -24.59 -11.32 -5.35
N SER A 109 -24.14 -10.37 -4.53
CA SER A 109 -25.03 -9.41 -3.84
C SER A 109 -25.68 -8.40 -4.81
N ARG A 110 -25.21 -8.33 -6.07
CA ARG A 110 -25.82 -7.51 -7.12
C ARG A 110 -26.83 -8.28 -7.98
N ARG A 111 -27.33 -9.45 -7.56
CA ARG A 111 -28.51 -10.02 -8.22
C ARG A 111 -29.75 -9.26 -7.75
N PRO A 112 -30.45 -8.50 -8.63
CA PRO A 112 -31.79 -8.08 -8.28
C PRO A 112 -32.61 -9.35 -8.03
N ALA A 113 -33.47 -9.33 -7.00
CA ALA A 113 -34.31 -10.44 -6.57
C ALA A 113 -35.45 -10.75 -7.58
N TRP A 114 -35.16 -10.74 -8.88
CA TRP A 114 -36.08 -10.98 -9.98
C TRP A 114 -35.44 -11.90 -11.01
N ARG A 115 -35.37 -13.18 -10.69
CA ARG A 115 -35.74 -14.33 -11.53
C ARG A 115 -35.19 -15.60 -10.90
N ASP A 116 -36.00 -16.13 -10.00
CA ASP A 116 -36.07 -17.56 -9.80
C ASP A 116 -37.01 -18.10 -10.89
N ARG A 117 -36.45 -18.83 -11.85
CA ARG A 117 -37.07 -19.86 -12.71
C ARG A 117 -36.22 -20.08 -13.95
N ASP A 118 -35.86 -21.34 -14.16
CA ASP A 118 -35.43 -21.92 -15.42
C ASP A 118 -34.01 -21.57 -15.88
N THR A 119 -32.98 -22.19 -15.29
CA THR A 119 -31.86 -22.82 -16.02
C THR A 119 -30.82 -23.43 -15.07
N GLU A 120 -31.17 -24.58 -14.50
CA GLU A 120 -30.24 -25.71 -14.57
C GLU A 120 -29.89 -25.92 -16.04
N ALA A 121 -28.64 -25.69 -16.45
CA ALA A 121 -28.01 -26.36 -17.60
C ALA A 121 -26.67 -25.69 -17.96
N LEU A 122 -25.65 -26.53 -18.04
CA LEU A 122 -24.48 -26.40 -18.93
C LEU A 122 -23.33 -25.53 -18.44
N TRP A 123 -22.57 -26.10 -17.51
CA TRP A 123 -21.12 -26.13 -17.70
C TRP A 123 -20.82 -26.84 -19.03
N GLN A 124 -20.54 -26.07 -20.08
CA GLN A 124 -19.84 -26.59 -21.25
C GLN A 124 -18.70 -25.64 -21.59
N PHE A 125 -17.50 -26.06 -21.19
CA PHE A 125 -16.26 -25.62 -21.81
C PHE A 125 -16.30 -25.96 -23.30
N ARG A 126 -15.94 -25.00 -24.16
CA ARG A 126 -15.55 -25.27 -25.55
C ARG A 126 -14.08 -24.90 -25.71
N ILE A 127 -13.27 -25.92 -26.04
CA ILE A 127 -12.24 -25.85 -27.08
C ILE A 127 -12.89 -26.47 -28.32
#